data_AF-A0ABD5DW27-F1
#
_entry.id   AF-A0ABD5DW27-F1
#
_cell.length_a   1.000
_cell.length_b   1.000
_cell.length_c   1.000
_cell.angle_alpha   90.00
_cell.angle_beta   90.00
_cell.angle_gamma   90.00
#
_symmetry.space_group_name_H-M   'P 1'
#
loop_
_entity.id
_entity.type
_entity.pdbx_description
1 polymer ?
#
loop_
_entity_poly.entity_id
_entity_poly.type
_entity_poly.pdbx_seq_one_letter_code
_entity_poly.pdbx_strand_id
1 'polypeptide(L)' 'MEQKKITQGDLVSMFLRSNLQQASFNFERIHGLGFCYDMIPAIKRLYPLKADQVAALKRHLVFFNT' A
#
# COMPACT_ATOMS: atom_id res chain seq x y z
N MET A 1 1.20 6.61 23.91
CA MET A 1 1.31 5.79 22.68
C MET A 1 2.42 6.39 21.83
N GLU A 2 3.50 5.66 21.61
CA GLU A 2 4.61 6.14 20.77
C GLU A 2 4.11 6.30 19.33
N GLN A 3 4.15 7.52 18.78
CA GLN A 3 3.68 7.79 17.42
C GLN A 3 4.68 7.21 16.42
N LYS A 4 4.34 6.09 15.78
CA LYS A 4 5.13 5.54 14.68
C LYS A 4 5.02 6.47 13.48
N LYS A 5 6.13 7.12 13.13
CA LYS A 5 6.21 8.03 11.98
C LYS A 5 6.71 7.28 10.75
N ILE A 6 6.13 7.63 9.60
CA ILE A 6 6.63 7.23 8.29
C ILE A 6 8.00 7.88 8.08
N THR A 7 8.96 7.13 7.51
CA THR A 7 10.29 7.68 7.24
C THR A 7 10.40 8.11 5.77
N GLN A 8 11.42 8.92 5.47
CA GLN A 8 11.70 9.31 4.08
C GLN A 8 11.98 8.09 3.17
N GLY A 9 12.62 7.05 3.71
CA GLY A 9 12.86 5.81 2.97
C GLY A 9 11.58 5.08 2.57
N ASP A 10 10.52 5.17 3.37
CA ASP A 10 9.21 4.63 3.00
C ASP A 10 8.60 5.42 1.87
N LEU A 11 8.62 6.75 1.96
CA LEU A 11 8.05 7.62 0.93
C LEU A 11 8.75 7.41 -0.42
N VAL A 12 10.08 7.31 -0.42
CA VAL A 12 10.84 6.99 -1.63
C VAL A 12 10.50 5.59 -2.15
N SER A 13 10.39 4.59 -1.29
CA SER A 13 9.98 3.25 -1.71
C SER A 13 8.58 3.24 -2.32
N MET A 14 7.63 3.92 -1.70
CA MET A 14 6.25 4.07 -2.20
C MET A 14 6.22 4.78 -3.55
N PHE A 15 6.99 5.86 -3.71
CA PHE A 15 7.11 6.59 -4.97
C PHE A 15 7.73 5.75 -6.09
N LEU A 16 8.78 4.96 -5.80
CA LEU A 16 9.35 4.06 -6.80
C LEU A 16 8.37 2.95 -7.20
N ARG A 17 7.58 2.44 -6.25
CA ARG A 17 6.55 1.42 -6.50
C ARG A 17 5.41 1.95 -7.36
N SER A 18 5.00 3.21 -7.16
CA SER A 18 3.86 3.79 -7.89
C SER A 18 4.09 3.89 -9.40
N ASN A 19 5.35 3.94 -9.85
CA ASN A 19 5.71 3.88 -11.28
C ASN A 19 5.26 2.57 -11.95
N LEU A 20 5.01 1.51 -11.18
CA LEU A 20 4.57 0.21 -11.66
C LEU A 20 3.04 0.00 -11.53
N GLN A 21 2.27 1.02 -11.18
CA GLN A 21 0.82 0.89 -11.01
C GLN A 21 0.11 0.37 -12.26
N GLN A 22 0.50 0.86 -13.45
CA GLN A 22 -0.08 0.45 -14.72
C GLN A 22 0.16 -1.03 -15.02
N ALA A 23 1.24 -1.62 -14.51
CA ALA A 23 1.54 -3.05 -14.69
C ALA A 23 0.55 -3.96 -13.93
N SER A 24 -0.15 -3.42 -12.93
CA SER A 24 -1.12 -4.16 -12.12
C SER A 24 -2.58 -3.90 -12.53
N PHE A 25 -2.79 -3.26 -13.68
CA PHE A 25 -4.14 -2.96 -14.18
C PHE A 25 -4.92 -4.25 -14.46
N ASN A 26 -6.17 -4.30 -13.99
CA ASN A 26 -7.09 -5.39 -14.30
C ASN A 26 -8.53 -4.88 -14.39
N PHE A 27 -9.40 -5.56 -15.14
CA PHE A 27 -10.77 -5.11 -15.34
C PHE A 27 -11.66 -5.16 -14.09
N GLU A 28 -11.35 -6.03 -13.12
CA GLU A 28 -12.16 -6.17 -11.89
C GLU A 28 -11.96 -5.00 -10.92
N ARG A 29 -10.73 -4.51 -10.78
CA ARG A 29 -10.33 -3.57 -9.72
C ARG A 29 -9.51 -2.38 -10.23
N ILE A 30 -9.27 -2.30 -11.54
CA ILE A 30 -8.52 -1.25 -12.23
C ILE A 30 -7.12 -1.11 -11.61
N HIS A 31 -6.89 -0.11 -10.75
CA HIS A 31 -5.60 0.13 -10.10
C HIS A 31 -5.53 -0.37 -8.65
N GLY A 32 -6.56 -1.03 -8.12
CA GLY A 32 -6.63 -1.45 -6.72
C GLY A 32 -5.44 -2.31 -6.26
N LEU A 33 -4.96 -3.22 -7.11
CA LEU A 33 -3.80 -4.04 -6.80
C LEU A 33 -2.49 -3.22 -6.75
N GLY A 34 -2.31 -2.32 -7.73
CA GLY A 34 -1.16 -1.42 -7.77
C GLY A 34 -1.11 -0.50 -6.56
N PHE A 35 -2.25 0.10 -6.21
CA PHE A 35 -2.39 0.94 -5.01
C PHE A 35 -2.10 0.17 -3.72
N CYS A 36 -2.61 -1.06 -3.58
CA CYS A 36 -2.26 -1.92 -2.45
C CYS A 36 -0.76 -2.17 -2.35
N TYR A 37 -0.08 -2.41 -3.48
CA TYR A 37 1.36 -2.65 -3.55
C TYR A 37 2.19 -1.44 -3.12
N ASP A 38 1.76 -0.24 -3.52
CA ASP A 38 2.39 1.02 -3.12
C ASP A 38 2.35 1.22 -1.61
N MET A 39 1.25 0.85 -0.96
CA MET A 39 1.03 1.06 0.48
C MET A 39 1.77 0.08 1.38
N ILE A 40 2.37 -1.00 0.85
CA ILE A 40 3.04 -2.05 1.64
C ILE A 40 4.11 -1.49 2.62
N PRO A 41 5.03 -0.57 2.23
CA PRO A 41 6.04 -0.04 3.14
C PRO A 41 5.43 0.68 4.35
N ALA A 42 4.40 1.50 4.11
CA ALA A 42 3.68 2.21 5.17
C ALA A 42 2.92 1.24 6.08
N ILE A 43 2.23 0.25 5.51
CA ILE A 43 1.48 -0.76 6.27
C ILE A 43 2.42 -1.55 7.18
N LYS A 44 3.57 -2.01 6.67
CA LYS A 44 4.56 -2.75 7.48
C LYS A 44 5.12 -1.91 8.63
N ARG A 45 5.22 -0.59 8.47
CA ARG A 45 5.71 0.31 9.54
C ARG A 45 4.66 0.55 10.62
N LEU A 46 3.45 0.91 10.19
CA LEU A 46 2.38 1.36 11.09
C LEU A 46 1.76 0.18 11.85
N TYR A 47 1.69 -1.00 11.23
CA TYR A 47 1.05 -2.18 11.79
C TYR A 47 2.08 -3.25 12.14
N PRO A 48 2.49 -3.42 13.42
CA PRO A 48 3.45 -4.45 13.82
C PRO A 48 2.84 -5.85 13.85
N LEU A 49 1.53 -5.96 14.11
CA LEU A 49 0.83 -7.23 14.16
C LEU A 49 0.45 -7.68 12.75
N LYS A 50 0.70 -8.97 12.45
CA LYS A 50 0.32 -9.55 11.15
C LYS A 50 -1.17 -9.45 10.86
N ALA A 51 -2.02 -9.61 11.89
CA ALA A 51 -3.47 -9.50 11.74
C ALA A 51 -3.88 -8.11 11.21
N ASP A 52 -3.30 -7.05 11.78
CA ASP A 52 -3.58 -5.67 11.37
C ASP A 52 -3.02 -5.35 9.98
N GLN A 53 -1.85 -5.91 9.64
CA GLN A 53 -1.32 -5.81 8.28
C GLN A 53 -2.25 -6.45 7.25
N VAL A 54 -2.77 -7.66 7.54
CA VAL A 54 -3.71 -8.35 6.66
C VAL A 54 -5.00 -7.56 6.49
N ALA A 55 -5.54 -7.00 7.58
CA ALA A 55 -6.72 -6.14 7.54
C ALA A 55 -6.47 -4.88 6.70
N ALA A 56 -5.32 -4.23 6.89
CA ALA A 56 -4.93 -3.05 6.12
C ALA A 56 -4.76 -3.39 4.63
N LEU A 57 -4.09 -4.49 4.27
CA LEU A 57 -3.93 -4.91 2.87
C LEU A 57 -5.29 -5.18 2.20
N LYS A 58 -6.20 -5.89 2.88
CA LYS A 58 -7.56 -6.12 2.36
C LYS A 58 -8.30 -4.82 2.09
N ARG A 59 -8.15 -3.80 2.94
CA ARG A 59 -8.75 -2.48 2.73
C ARG A 59 -8.24 -1.78 1.46
N HIS A 60 -6.97 -1.94 1.12
CA HIS A 60 -6.37 -1.26 -0.06
C HIS A 60 -6.47 -2.09 -1.34
N LEU A 61 -7.01 -3.31 -1.29
CA LEU A 61 -7.33 -4.15 -2.46
C LEU A 61 -8.70 -3.86 -3.07
N VAL A 62 -9.42 -2.85 -2.59
CA VAL A 62 -10.70 -2.45 -3.18
C VAL A 62 -10.49 -1.76 -4.53
N PHE A 63 -11.57 -1.63 -5.31
CA PHE A 63 -11.54 -0.88 -6.56
C PHE A 63 -10.94 0.51 -6.36
N PHE A 64 -9.98 0.88 -7.21
CA PHE A 64 -9.31 2.17 -7.18
C PHE A 64 -9.19 2.71 -8.60
N ASN A 65 -9.76 3.89 -8.85
CA ASN A 65 -9.81 4.52 -10.16
C ASN A 65 -9.85 6.05 -10.03
N THR A 66 -8.84 6.65 -9.40
CA THR A 66 -8.49 8.08 -9.49
C THR A 66 -7.04 8.28 -9.09
#